data_AF-A0A916EKG7-F1
#
_entry.id   AF-A0A916EKG7-F1
#
_cell.length_a   1.000
_cell.length_b   1.000
_cell.length_c   1.000
_cell.angle_alpha   90.00
_cell.angle_beta   90.00
_cell.angle_gamma   90.00
#
_symmetry.space_group_name_H-M   'P 1'
#
loop_
_entity.id
_entity.type
_entity.pdbx_description
1 polymer ?
#
loop_
_entity_poly.entity_id
_entity_poly.type
_entity_poly.pdbx_seq_one_letter_code
_entity_poly.pdbx_strand_id
1 'polypeptide(L)'
;MVLSDNSYIVTGLHRKLKPIFMEPCNKMKCTPPKLVVKKCEDFLENFEVLSTHKIVENAKHDNKWKEDDSDLLKITGRILDVLGEIWSSPIYATSTSRNKQSE
;
A
#
# COMPACT_ATOMS: atom_id res chain seq x y z
N MET A 1 4.04 -1.07 -10.67
CA MET A 1 3.72 -0.01 -11.63
C MET A 1 2.90 -0.62 -12.75
N VAL A 2 1.61 -0.31 -12.85
CA VAL A 2 0.75 -0.84 -13.92
C VAL A 2 0.95 0.04 -15.15
N LEU A 3 1.49 -0.52 -16.23
CA LEU A 3 1.60 0.19 -17.51
C LEU A 3 0.19 0.47 -18.01
N SER A 4 -0.16 1.75 -18.11
CA SER A 4 -1.47 2.21 -18.58
C SER A 4 -1.29 3.32 -19.61
N ASP A 5 -2.33 3.55 -20.41
CA ASP A 5 -2.34 4.59 -21.44
C ASP A 5 -2.09 6.01 -20.89
N ASN A 6 -2.30 6.19 -19.58
CA ASN A 6 -2.17 7.45 -18.84
C ASN A 6 -0.88 7.52 -18.01
N SER A 7 -0.04 6.49 -18.03
CA SER A 7 1.23 6.51 -17.32
C SER A 7 2.20 7.51 -17.97
N TYR A 8 3.06 8.16 -17.16
CA TYR A 8 3.98 9.20 -17.63
C TYR A 8 4.87 8.72 -18.80
N ILE A 9 5.28 7.44 -18.75
CA ILE A 9 6.11 6.83 -19.79
C ILE A 9 5.33 6.73 -21.11
N VAL A 10 4.06 6.35 -21.07
CA VAL A 10 3.23 6.14 -22.26
C VAL A 10 2.75 7.47 -22.86
N THR A 11 2.51 8.48 -22.03
CA THR A 11 2.15 9.83 -22.49
C THR A 11 3.33 10.59 -23.09
N GLY A 12 4.56 10.28 -22.65
CA GLY A 12 5.80 10.84 -23.21
C GLY A 12 6.24 10.23 -24.54
N LEU A 13 5.61 9.14 -25.01
CA LEU A 13 5.97 8.50 -26.28
C LEU A 13 5.46 9.27 -27.48
N HIS A 14 6.29 9.32 -28.53
CA HIS A 14 5.85 9.80 -29.84
C HIS A 14 4.65 8.97 -30.34
N ARG A 15 3.68 9.62 -31.00
CA ARG A 15 2.42 9.00 -31.46
C ARG A 15 2.58 7.69 -32.26
N LYS A 16 3.69 7.55 -33.00
CA LYS A 16 3.99 6.36 -33.81
C LYS A 16 4.57 5.20 -32.98
N LEU A 17 5.23 5.50 -31.86
CA LEU A 17 5.86 4.51 -30.97
C LEU A 17 4.89 3.99 -29.91
N LYS A 18 3.90 4.79 -29.51
CA LYS A 18 2.86 4.38 -28.56
C LYS A 18 2.21 3.02 -28.88
N PRO A 19 1.73 2.73 -30.11
CA PRO A 19 1.11 1.44 -30.40
C PRO A 19 2.09 0.26 -30.32
N ILE A 20 3.35 0.46 -30.71
CA ILE A 20 4.41 -0.57 -30.65
C ILE A 20 4.76 -0.87 -29.18
N PHE A 21 4.94 0.18 -28.39
CA PHE A 21 5.24 0.05 -26.96
C PHE A 21 4.11 -0.61 -26.17
N MET A 22 2.85 -0.30 -26.51
CA MET A 22 1.68 -0.86 -25.83
C MET A 22 1.28 -2.25 -26.34
N GLU A 23 1.86 -2.74 -27.43
CA GLU A 23 1.51 -4.02 -28.05
C GLU A 23 1.57 -5.20 -27.05
N PRO A 24 2.64 -5.39 -26.25
CA PRO A 24 2.72 -6.49 -25.31
C PRO A 24 1.64 -6.38 -24.22
N CYS A 25 1.43 -5.17 -23.68
CA CYS A 25 0.40 -4.92 -22.68
C CYS A 25 -1.00 -5.24 -23.23
N ASN A 26 -1.28 -4.87 -24.49
CA ASN A 26 -2.54 -5.16 -25.15
C ASN A 26 -2.74 -6.65 -25.40
N LYS A 27 -1.68 -7.37 -25.77
CA LYS A 27 -1.71 -8.84 -25.95
C LYS A 27 -1.87 -9.61 -24.64
N MET A 28 -1.42 -9.04 -23.52
CA MET A 28 -1.57 -9.61 -22.18
C MET A 28 -2.92 -9.28 -21.52
N LYS A 29 -3.78 -8.48 -22.16
CA LYS A 29 -5.15 -8.25 -21.68
C LYS A 29 -5.91 -9.58 -21.75
N CYS A 30 -6.17 -10.16 -20.58
CA CYS A 30 -7.04 -11.31 -20.47
C CYS A 30 -8.48 -10.82 -20.27
N THR A 31 -9.43 -11.36 -21.04
CA THR A 31 -10.84 -11.18 -20.72
C THR A 31 -11.13 -11.95 -19.44
N PRO A 32 -11.49 -11.29 -18.33
CA PRO A 32 -11.80 -11.99 -17.10
C PRO A 32 -12.97 -12.96 -17.32
N PRO A 33 -12.98 -14.14 -16.67
CA PRO A 33 -14.11 -15.06 -16.76
C PRO A 33 -15.41 -14.37 -16.34
N LYS A 34 -16.51 -14.65 -17.04
CA LYS A 34 -17.82 -14.02 -16.80
C LYS A 34 -18.28 -14.12 -15.34
N LEU A 35 -17.95 -15.22 -14.65
CA LEU A 35 -18.27 -15.41 -13.24
C LEU A 35 -17.53 -14.43 -12.32
N VAL A 36 -16.27 -14.08 -12.65
CA VAL A 36 -15.48 -13.10 -11.90
C VAL A 36 -16.06 -11.71 -12.10
N VAL A 37 -16.38 -11.35 -13.35
CA VAL A 37 -17.02 -10.07 -13.68
C VAL A 37 -18.33 -9.91 -12.92
N LYS A 38 -19.21 -10.93 -12.99
CA LYS A 38 -20.48 -10.95 -12.26
C LYS A 38 -20.28 -10.79 -10.75
N LYS A 39 -19.29 -11.47 -10.16
CA LYS A 39 -19.01 -11.37 -8.72
C LYS A 39 -18.57 -9.95 -8.32
N CYS A 40 -17.81 -9.26 -9.18
CA CYS A 40 -17.41 -7.88 -8.97
C CYS A 40 -18.59 -6.91 -9.13
N GLU A 41 -19.46 -7.13 -10.13
CA GLU A 41 -20.69 -6.35 -10.33
C GLU A 41 -21.64 -6.51 -9.14
N ASP A 42 -21.90 -7.75 -8.71
CA ASP A 42 -22.68 -8.06 -7.52
C ASP A 42 -22.11 -7.34 -6.28
N PHE A 43 -20.78 -7.30 -6.12
CA PHE A 43 -20.16 -6.58 -4.99
C PHE A 43 -20.44 -5.08 -5.06
N LEU A 44 -20.26 -4.45 -6.23
CA LEU A 44 -20.47 -3.00 -6.38
C LEU A 44 -21.92 -2.59 -6.15
N GLU A 45 -22.88 -3.35 -6.68
CA GLU A 45 -24.32 -3.12 -6.46
C GLU A 45 -24.68 -3.21 -4.97
N ASN A 46 -24.11 -4.19 -4.25
CA ASN A 46 -24.34 -4.34 -2.82
C ASN A 46 -23.53 -3.35 -1.97
N PHE A 47 -22.43 -2.80 -2.49
CA PHE A 47 -21.56 -1.89 -1.76
C PHE A 47 -22.23 -0.52 -1.54
N GLU A 48 -22.96 0.01 -2.51
CA GLU A 48 -23.72 1.27 -2.34
C GLU A 48 -24.82 1.13 -1.27
N VAL A 49 -25.46 -0.04 -1.18
CA VAL A 49 -26.49 -0.36 -0.17
C VAL A 49 -25.89 -0.46 1.24
N LEU A 50 -24.64 -0.91 1.36
CA LEU A 50 -23.94 -1.09 2.65
C LEU A 50 -23.20 0.15 3.13
N SER A 51 -22.72 0.99 2.21
CA SER A 51 -21.73 2.05 2.50
C SER A 51 -22.31 3.35 3.04
N THR A 52 -23.60 3.64 2.87
CA THR A 52 -24.10 5.01 3.11
C THR A 52 -24.65 5.32 4.49
N HIS A 53 -25.05 4.35 5.33
CA HIS A 53 -25.63 4.71 6.64
C HIS A 53 -25.22 3.89 7.88
N LYS A 54 -24.77 2.63 7.76
CA LYS A 54 -24.55 1.79 8.97
C LYS A 54 -23.09 1.46 9.28
N ILE A 55 -22.21 1.39 8.29
CA ILE A 55 -20.82 0.96 8.54
C ILE A 55 -19.96 2.13 9.05
N VAL A 56 -20.18 3.35 8.53
CA VAL A 56 -19.39 4.53 8.94
C VAL A 56 -19.77 5.04 10.33
N GLU A 57 -21.04 4.92 10.76
CA GLU A 57 -21.44 5.29 12.13
C GLU A 57 -20.88 4.34 13.19
N ASN A 58 -20.78 3.04 12.87
CA ASN A 58 -20.28 2.01 13.79
C ASN A 58 -18.75 1.85 13.76
N ALA A 59 -18.07 2.43 12.77
CA ALA A 59 -16.60 2.48 12.71
C ALA A 59 -16.03 3.73 13.39
N LYS A 60 -16.78 4.36 14.31
CA LYS A 60 -16.23 5.40 15.18
C LYS A 60 -15.40 4.75 16.27
N HIS A 61 -14.10 5.00 16.24
CA HIS A 61 -13.20 4.68 17.34
C HIS A 61 -13.68 5.41 18.60
N ASP A 62 -13.86 4.69 19.71
CA ASP A 62 -14.34 5.25 20.98
C ASP A 62 -13.22 5.91 21.81
N ASN A 63 -12.03 6.04 21.19
CA ASN A 63 -10.80 6.57 21.79
C ASN A 63 -10.32 5.80 23.02
N LYS A 64 -10.74 4.54 23.16
CA LYS A 64 -10.27 3.66 24.21
C LYS A 64 -9.53 2.48 23.59
N TRP A 65 -8.48 2.06 24.28
CA TRP A 65 -7.82 0.79 23.96
C TRP A 65 -8.65 -0.35 24.54
N LYS A 66 -8.67 -1.47 23.82
CA LYS A 66 -9.30 -2.71 24.29
C LYS A 66 -8.38 -3.42 25.28
N GLU A 67 -7.08 -3.33 25.03
CA GLU A 67 -5.99 -3.81 25.86
C GLU A 67 -5.77 -2.89 27.06
N ASP A 68 -5.34 -3.45 28.18
CA ASP A 68 -4.98 -2.68 29.37
C ASP A 68 -3.56 -2.09 29.27
N ASP A 69 -3.22 -1.18 30.19
CA ASP A 69 -1.92 -0.50 30.22
C ASP A 69 -0.74 -1.48 30.34
N SER A 70 -0.92 -2.64 30.99
CA SER A 70 0.14 -3.64 31.15
C SER A 70 0.41 -4.35 29.82
N ASP A 71 -0.64 -4.74 29.10
CA ASP A 71 -0.52 -5.34 27.77
C ASP A 71 0.06 -4.35 26.75
N LEU A 72 -0.39 -3.09 26.80
CA LEU A 72 0.17 -2.01 25.97
C LEU A 72 1.65 -1.76 26.29
N LEU A 73 2.02 -1.67 27.57
CA LEU A 73 3.42 -1.50 27.97
C LEU A 73 4.30 -2.64 27.49
N LYS A 74 3.81 -3.88 27.61
CA LYS A 74 4.53 -5.08 27.17
C LYS A 74 4.73 -5.10 25.66
N ILE A 75 3.71 -4.78 24.87
CA ILE A 75 3.85 -4.76 23.41
C ILE A 75 4.76 -3.61 22.96
N THR A 76 4.65 -2.43 23.59
CA THR A 76 5.54 -1.29 23.32
C THR A 76 6.99 -1.64 23.64
N GLY A 77 7.26 -2.27 24.78
CA GLY A 77 8.60 -2.74 25.14
C GLY A 77 9.20 -3.66 24.07
N ARG A 78 8.43 -4.67 23.63
CA ARG A 78 8.86 -5.58 22.55
C ARG A 78 9.17 -4.87 21.24
N ILE A 79 8.36 -3.88 20.85
CA ILE A 79 8.60 -3.10 19.64
C ILE A 79 9.92 -2.31 19.78
N LEU A 80 10.14 -1.67 20.93
CA LEU A 80 11.34 -0.90 21.20
C LEU A 80 12.60 -1.78 21.26
N ASP A 81 12.51 -2.98 21.83
CA ASP A 81 13.62 -3.94 21.87
C ASP A 81 14.04 -4.34 20.45
N VAL A 82 13.09 -4.73 19.61
CA VAL A 82 13.35 -5.10 18.20
C VAL A 82 13.95 -3.93 17.43
N LEU A 83 13.41 -2.72 17.61
CA LEU A 83 13.96 -1.52 16.98
C LEU A 83 15.37 -1.22 17.48
N GLY A 84 15.61 -1.40 18.78
CA GLY A 84 16.93 -1.24 19.40
C GLY A 84 17.95 -2.22 18.83
N GLU A 85 17.58 -3.48 18.65
CA GLU A 85 18.42 -4.51 18.00
C GLU A 85 18.74 -4.13 16.55
N ILE A 86 17.73 -3.69 15.78
CA ILE A 86 17.91 -3.27 14.39
C ILE A 86 18.85 -2.06 14.31
N TRP A 87 18.63 -1.02 15.12
CA TRP A 87 19.46 0.18 15.10
C TRP A 87 20.87 -0.03 15.65
N SER A 88 21.05 -0.99 16.56
CA SER A 88 22.36 -1.40 17.08
C SER A 88 23.15 -2.24 16.07
N SER A 89 22.51 -2.68 14.97
CA SER A 89 23.21 -3.41 13.92
C SER A 89 24.27 -2.51 13.24
N PRO A 90 25.51 -3.01 13.03
CA PRO A 90 26.60 -2.24 12.42
C PRO A 90 26.28 -1.65 11.05
N ILE A 91 25.29 -2.23 10.35
CA ILE A 91 24.80 -1.78 9.05
C ILE A 91 24.21 -0.36 9.13
N TYR A 92 23.61 0.01 10.28
CA TYR A 92 23.00 1.33 10.52
C TYR A 92 23.92 2.30 11.30
N ALA A 93 24.87 1.78 12.09
CA ALA A 93 25.82 2.57 12.88
C ALA A 93 26.81 3.42 12.02
N THR A 94 27.01 3.07 10.75
CA THR A 94 27.95 3.77 9.85
C THR A 94 27.46 5.16 9.40
N SER A 95 26.20 5.51 9.62
CA SER A 95 25.65 6.82 9.21
C SER A 95 26.04 7.97 10.15
N THR A 96 26.43 7.69 11.40
CA THR A 96 26.73 8.74 12.40
C THR A 96 28.21 9.18 12.42
N SER A 97 29.11 8.45 11.74
CA SER A 97 30.56 8.71 11.83
C SER A 97 31.12 9.70 10.80
N ARG A 98 30.31 10.23 9.86
CA ARG A 98 30.81 11.20 8.85
C ARG A 98 30.84 12.66 9.28
N ASN A 99 30.39 13.00 10.50
CA ASN A 99 30.29 14.40 10.95
C ASN A 99 31.43 14.87 11.88
N LYS A 100 32.57 14.16 11.94
CA LYS A 100 33.72 14.56 12.77
C LYS A 100 35.07 14.64 12.04
N GLN A 101 35.07 14.80 10.72
CA GLN A 101 36.31 14.94 9.96
C GLN A 101 36.24 16.13 9.00
N SER A 102 36.12 17.32 9.58
CA SER A 102 36.35 18.62 8.92
C SER A 102 36.87 19.61 9.96
N GLU A 103 38.16 19.51 10.29
CA GLU A 103 39.02 20.61 10.77
C GLU A 103 40.41 20.41 10.15
#